data_AF-A0A820SQN6-F1
#
_entry.id   AF-A0A820SQN6-F1
#
_cell.length_a   1.000
_cell.length_b   1.000
_cell.length_c   1.000
_cell.angle_alpha   90.00
_cell.angle_beta   90.00
_cell.angle_gamma   90.00
#
_symmetry.space_group_name_H-M   'P 1'
#
loop_
_entity.id
_entity.type
_entity.pdbx_description
1 polymer ?
#
loop_
_entity_poly.entity_id
_entity_poly.type
_entity_poly.pdbx_seq_one_letter_code
_entity_poly.pdbx_strand_id
1 'polypeptide(L)'
;MKFSKYPNVNFSFNHFEESSMEQQLNVISQTDIFIGVHGAGLTHVLFMKPNRCLIELILPPGSIGVHYELMALLNGVEYVNRLISGGSWDTSRTIFECVMEKISHSCP
;
A
#
# COMPACT_ATOMS: atom_id res chain seq x y z
N MET A 1 1.29 -19.66 -0.78
CA MET A 1 0.42 -18.75 -1.56
C MET A 1 1.23 -18.20 -2.72
N LYS A 2 0.67 -18.13 -3.93
CA LYS A 2 1.34 -17.50 -5.08
C LYS A 2 0.35 -16.58 -5.79
N PHE A 3 0.72 -15.33 -6.00
CA PHE A 3 -0.06 -14.36 -6.78
C PHE A 3 -0.20 -14.77 -8.25
N SER A 4 0.58 -15.73 -8.73
CA SER A 4 0.45 -16.30 -10.08
C SER A 4 -0.93 -16.88 -10.40
N LYS A 5 -1.80 -17.07 -9.39
CA LYS A 5 -3.20 -17.47 -9.57
C LYS A 5 -4.12 -16.31 -9.96
N TYR A 6 -3.65 -15.06 -9.90
CA TYR A 6 -4.42 -13.86 -10.19
C TYR A 6 -3.78 -13.10 -11.37
N PRO A 7 -4.07 -13.52 -12.62
CA PRO A 7 -3.40 -12.97 -13.80
C PRO A 7 -3.67 -11.48 -14.04
N ASN A 8 -4.75 -10.95 -13.46
CA ASN A 8 -5.14 -9.55 -13.56
C ASN A 8 -4.47 -8.66 -12.50
N VAL A 9 -3.64 -9.22 -11.62
CA VAL A 9 -2.94 -8.46 -10.60
C VAL A 9 -1.52 -8.17 -11.07
N ASN A 10 -1.23 -6.90 -11.30
CA ASN A 10 0.12 -6.44 -11.61
C ASN A 10 0.81 -5.99 -10.32
N PHE A 11 1.96 -6.59 -10.02
CA PHE A 11 2.84 -6.14 -8.94
C PHE A 11 4.03 -5.39 -9.53
N SER A 12 4.22 -4.16 -9.08
CA SER A 12 5.44 -3.39 -9.33
C SER A 12 6.12 -3.08 -8.01
N PHE A 13 7.45 -3.20 -8.00
CA PHE A 13 8.29 -2.73 -6.91
C PHE A 13 9.02 -1.48 -7.40
N ASN A 14 8.90 -0.38 -6.67
CA ASN A 14 9.38 0.92 -7.11
C ASN A 14 10.27 1.55 -6.03
N HIS A 15 11.43 2.04 -6.44
CA HIS A 15 12.34 2.87 -5.64
C HIS A 15 12.08 4.34 -5.97
N PHE A 16 11.22 4.98 -5.18
CA PHE A 16 10.80 6.36 -5.44
C PHE A 16 11.96 7.35 -5.27
N GLU A 17 12.91 7.06 -4.40
CA GLU A 17 14.13 7.82 -4.18
C GLU A 17 15.03 7.91 -5.43
N GLU A 18 14.88 6.96 -6.37
CA GLU A 18 15.62 6.91 -7.64
C GLU A 18 14.82 7.51 -8.81
N SER A 19 13.59 7.97 -8.55
CA SER A 19 12.63 8.43 -9.58
C SER A 19 12.33 9.92 -9.43
N SER A 20 12.04 10.59 -10.55
CA SER A 20 11.55 11.98 -10.51
C SER A 20 10.16 12.05 -9.87
N MET A 21 9.79 13.22 -9.34
CA MET A 21 8.44 13.43 -8.78
C MET A 21 7.33 13.12 -9.80
N GLU A 22 7.55 13.46 -11.07
CA GLU A 22 6.60 13.15 -12.14
C GLU A 22 6.40 11.63 -12.31
N GLN A 23 7.51 10.86 -12.28
CA GLN A 23 7.45 9.41 -12.37
C GLN A 23 6.73 8.80 -11.16
N GLN A 24 7.02 9.29 -9.95
CA GLN A 24 6.36 8.86 -8.71
C GLN A 24 4.84 9.10 -8.78
N LEU A 25 4.42 10.30 -9.21
CA LEU A 25 3.01 10.66 -9.36
C LEU A 25 2.31 9.84 -10.45
N ASN A 26 2.98 9.56 -11.56
CA ASN A 26 2.42 8.73 -12.63
C ASN A 26 2.13 7.30 -12.13
N VAL A 27 3.05 6.71 -11.37
CA VAL A 27 2.84 5.38 -10.74
C VAL A 27 1.70 5.43 -9.73
N ILE A 28 1.73 6.38 -8.79
CA ILE A 28 0.75 6.48 -7.69
C ILE A 28 -0.67 6.73 -8.18
N SER A 29 -0.86 7.61 -9.15
CA SER A 29 -2.19 7.93 -9.70
C SER A 29 -2.86 6.77 -10.44
N GLN A 30 -2.09 5.74 -10.80
CA GLN A 30 -2.53 4.52 -11.47
C GLN A 30 -2.57 3.31 -10.53
N THR A 31 -2.12 3.45 -9.29
CA THR A 31 -2.01 2.34 -8.33
C THR A 31 -3.35 2.07 -7.65
N ASP A 32 -3.80 0.80 -7.68
CA ASP A 32 -5.01 0.35 -6.99
C ASP A 32 -4.79 0.08 -5.49
N ILE A 33 -3.63 -0.52 -5.17
CA ILE A 33 -3.22 -0.86 -3.80
C ILE A 33 -1.78 -0.38 -3.62
N PHE A 34 -1.59 0.67 -2.82
CA PHE A 34 -0.29 1.19 -2.48
C PHE A 34 0.18 0.57 -1.16
N ILE A 35 1.30 -0.15 -1.19
CA ILE A 35 1.86 -0.84 -0.02
C ILE A 35 3.22 -0.22 0.27
N GLY A 36 3.43 0.21 1.51
CA GLY A 36 4.73 0.75 1.91
C GLY A 36 5.00 0.61 3.39
N VAL A 37 6.29 0.56 3.72
CA VAL A 37 6.74 0.67 5.12
C VAL A 37 6.46 2.09 5.62
N HIS A 38 6.07 2.21 6.88
CA HIS A 38 5.84 3.49 7.56
C HIS A 38 6.94 4.51 7.23
N GLY A 39 6.56 5.70 6.76
CA GLY A 39 7.50 6.76 6.42
C GLY A 39 6.90 7.84 5.50
N ALA A 40 7.63 8.93 5.30
CA ALA A 40 7.17 10.10 4.55
C ALA A 40 6.67 9.78 3.13
N GLY A 41 7.17 8.72 2.50
CA GLY A 41 6.71 8.26 1.19
C GLY A 41 5.21 7.93 1.13
N LEU A 42 4.56 7.55 2.24
CA LEU A 42 3.13 7.26 2.25
C LEU A 42 2.24 8.50 2.08
N THR A 43 2.80 9.71 2.16
CA THR A 43 2.08 10.96 1.82
C THR A 43 1.61 10.99 0.36
N HIS A 44 2.18 10.15 -0.51
CA HIS A 44 1.70 9.96 -1.87
C HIS A 44 0.24 9.49 -1.96
N VAL A 45 -0.34 8.99 -0.86
CA VAL A 45 -1.77 8.66 -0.79
C VAL A 45 -2.68 9.81 -1.22
N LEU A 46 -2.23 11.06 -1.08
CA LEU A 46 -2.95 12.26 -1.54
C LEU A 46 -3.11 12.35 -3.07
N PHE A 47 -2.33 11.58 -3.84
CA PHE A 47 -2.35 11.57 -5.30
C PHE A 47 -2.92 10.27 -5.88
N MET A 48 -3.36 9.35 -5.02
CA MET A 48 -4.11 8.16 -5.45
C MET A 48 -5.50 8.56 -5.94
N LYS A 49 -6.15 7.68 -6.69
CA LYS A 49 -7.58 7.85 -7.01
C LYS A 49 -8.44 7.44 -5.80
N PRO A 50 -9.68 7.97 -5.67
CA PRO A 50 -10.64 7.45 -4.70
C PRO A 50 -10.97 5.98 -4.94
N ASN A 51 -11.50 5.30 -3.92
CA ASN A 51 -11.85 3.87 -3.89
C ASN A 51 -10.65 2.94 -4.11
N ARG A 52 -9.43 3.40 -3.79
CA ARG A 52 -8.19 2.62 -3.76
C ARG A 52 -7.78 2.32 -2.33
N CYS A 53 -6.69 1.58 -2.13
CA CYS A 53 -6.24 1.20 -0.80
C CYS A 53 -4.79 1.61 -0.53
N LEU A 54 -4.53 2.19 0.63
CA LEU A 54 -3.20 2.31 1.23
C LEU A 54 -3.02 1.23 2.31
N ILE A 55 -1.94 0.47 2.23
CA ILE A 55 -1.49 -0.50 3.23
C ILE A 55 -0.17 -0.02 3.83
N GLU A 56 -0.22 0.38 5.10
CA GLU A 56 0.94 0.79 5.87
C GLU A 56 1.52 -0.38 6.67
N LEU A 57 2.81 -0.65 6.46
CA LEU A 57 3.55 -1.68 7.18
C LEU A 57 4.41 -1.04 8.28
N ILE A 58 4.14 -1.40 9.53
CA ILE A 58 4.78 -0.78 10.71
C ILE A 58 5.77 -1.78 11.32
N LEU A 59 7.03 -1.36 11.44
CA LEU A 59 8.07 -2.11 12.15
C LEU A 59 8.12 -1.66 13.63
N PRO A 60 8.11 -2.57 14.62
CA PRO A 60 8.35 -2.22 16.01
C PRO A 60 9.73 -1.55 16.20
N PRO A 61 9.87 -0.55 17.09
CA PRO A 61 8.87 0.02 18.01
C PRO A 61 8.05 1.18 17.39
N GLY A 62 7.93 1.24 16.07
CA GLY A 62 7.30 2.34 15.34
C GLY A 62 5.93 2.73 15.88
N SER A 63 5.69 4.04 15.93
CA SER A 63 4.44 4.62 16.41
C SER A 63 3.41 4.73 15.29
N ILE A 64 2.18 4.35 15.59
CA ILE A 64 1.03 4.57 14.70
C ILE A 64 0.57 6.01 14.89
N GLY A 65 0.76 6.83 13.87
CA GLY A 65 0.15 8.16 13.78
C GLY A 65 -1.13 8.10 12.94
N VAL A 66 -2.10 8.97 13.24
CA VAL A 66 -3.37 9.04 12.49
C VAL A 66 -3.25 9.77 11.15
N HIS A 67 -2.09 10.34 10.83
CA HIS A 67 -1.95 11.26 9.70
C HIS A 67 -2.17 10.58 8.35
N TYR A 68 -1.70 9.34 8.15
CA TYR A 68 -1.95 8.62 6.90
C TYR A 68 -3.41 8.19 6.76
N GLU A 69 -4.06 7.79 7.84
CA GLU A 69 -5.50 7.50 7.87
C GLU A 69 -6.31 8.74 7.49
N LEU A 70 -5.99 9.90 8.06
CA LEU A 70 -6.64 11.16 7.74
C LEU A 70 -6.41 11.57 6.28
N MET A 71 -5.19 11.46 5.76
CA MET A 71 -4.88 11.77 4.37
C MET A 71 -5.61 10.83 3.40
N ALA A 72 -5.68 9.53 3.72
CA ALA A 72 -6.41 8.55 2.94
C ALA A 72 -7.91 8.88 2.93
N LEU A 73 -8.49 9.17 4.10
CA LEU A 73 -9.88 9.57 4.24
C LEU A 73 -10.21 10.83 3.42
N LEU A 74 -9.33 11.84 3.47
CA LEU A 74 -9.49 13.07 2.68
C LEU A 74 -9.49 12.80 1.17
N ASN A 75 -8.76 11.79 0.72
CA ASN A 75 -8.67 11.43 -0.70
C ASN A 75 -9.63 10.28 -1.12
N GLY A 76 -10.54 9.87 -0.22
CA GLY A 76 -11.47 8.76 -0.47
C GLY A 76 -10.77 7.41 -0.69
N VAL A 77 -9.59 7.23 -0.08
CA VAL A 77 -8.78 6.02 -0.14
C VAL A 77 -8.99 5.23 1.15
N GLU A 78 -9.17 3.92 1.02
CA GLU A 78 -9.23 3.03 2.16
C GLU A 78 -7.84 2.88 2.80
N TYR A 79 -7.79 2.86 4.13
CA TYR A 79 -6.54 2.77 4.87
C TYR A 79 -6.51 1.51 5.73
N VAL A 80 -5.40 0.78 5.64
CA VAL A 80 -5.11 -0.41 6.44
C VAL A 80 -3.70 -0.29 7.00
N ASN A 81 -3.53 -0.56 8.28
CA ASN A 81 -2.20 -0.70 8.88
C ASN A 81 -1.98 -2.09 9.46
N ARG A 82 -0.73 -2.56 9.42
CA ARG A 82 -0.33 -3.84 10.00
C ARG A 82 1.06 -3.75 10.61
N LEU A 83 1.20 -4.33 11.80
CA LEU A 83 2.50 -4.60 12.39
C LEU A 83 3.18 -5.74 11.64
N ILE A 84 4.47 -5.58 11.32
CA ILE A 84 5.28 -6.59 10.62
C ILE A 84 6.58 -6.86 11.37
N SER A 85 7.14 -8.06 11.22
CA SER A 85 8.32 -8.53 11.96
C SER A 85 9.62 -8.48 11.13
N GLY A 86 9.79 -7.46 10.28
CA GLY A 86 10.94 -7.38 9.36
C GLY A 86 10.81 -8.37 8.20
N GLY A 87 11.90 -8.71 7.49
CA GLY A 87 11.90 -9.62 6.33
C GLY A 87 11.55 -11.09 6.61
N SER A 88 10.61 -11.35 7.53
CA SER A 88 10.12 -12.67 7.93
C SER A 88 9.03 -13.22 7.00
N TRP A 89 8.78 -14.52 7.11
CA TRP A 89 7.64 -15.18 6.45
C TRP A 89 6.28 -14.63 6.89
N ASP A 90 6.18 -14.18 8.14
CA ASP A 90 4.94 -13.61 8.69
C ASP A 90 4.60 -12.29 7.99
N THR A 91 5.59 -11.44 7.71
CA THR A 91 5.40 -10.23 6.91
C THR A 91 4.83 -10.52 5.53
N SER A 92 5.38 -11.53 4.85
CA SER A 92 4.89 -11.93 3.52
C SER A 92 3.44 -12.45 3.57
N ARG A 93 3.08 -13.19 4.63
CA ARG A 93 1.72 -13.68 4.85
C ARG A 93 0.75 -12.53 5.12
N THR A 94 1.08 -11.62 6.03
CA THR A 94 0.26 -10.45 6.37
C THR A 94 -0.02 -9.59 5.15
N ILE A 95 1.01 -9.30 4.34
CA ILE A 95 0.83 -8.54 3.09
C ILE A 95 -0.12 -9.27 2.15
N PHE A 96 0.06 -10.59 1.97
CA PHE A 96 -0.80 -11.39 1.11
C PHE A 96 -2.26 -11.35 1.56
N GLU A 97 -2.52 -11.53 2.85
CA GLU A 97 -3.88 -11.51 3.42
C GLU A 97 -4.57 -10.16 3.18
N CYS A 98 -3.89 -9.04 3.44
CA CYS A 98 -4.45 -7.71 3.20
C CYS A 98 -4.75 -7.45 1.72
N VAL A 99 -3.85 -7.84 0.82
CA VAL A 99 -4.06 -7.68 -0.62
C VAL A 99 -5.25 -8.52 -1.09
N MET A 100 -5.36 -9.77 -0.62
CA MET A 100 -6.45 -10.65 -1.00
C MET A 100 -7.82 -10.17 -0.53
N GLU A 101 -7.89 -9.63 0.69
CA GLU A 101 -9.10 -8.99 1.21
C GLU A 101 -9.57 -7.87 0.26
N LYS A 102 -8.64 -7.01 -0.20
CA LYS A 102 -8.99 -5.92 -1.13
C LYS A 102 -9.34 -6.37 -2.53
N ILE A 103 -8.65 -7.39 -3.05
CA ILE A 103 -8.99 -7.97 -4.35
C ILE A 103 -10.42 -8.52 -4.31
N SER A 104 -10.83 -9.21 -3.23
CA SER A 104 -12.18 -9.77 -3.11
C SER A 104 -13.29 -8.72 -3.04
N HIS A 105 -13.00 -7.50 -2.56
CA HIS A 105 -13.96 -6.40 -2.53
C HIS A 105 -13.97 -5.58 -3.83
N SER A 106 -12.88 -5.59 -4.60
CA SER A 106 -12.72 -4.76 -5.81
C SER A 106 -13.10 -5.50 -7.10
N CYS A 107 -13.04 -6.83 -7.11
CA CYS A 107 -13.45 -7.70 -8.21
C CYS A 107 -14.43 -8.76 -7.67
N PRO A 108 -15.75 -8.57 -7.82
CA PRO A 108 -16.72 -9.66 -7.60
C PRO A 108 -16.57 -10.78 -8.63
#